data_AF-A0A453CXT1-F1
#
_entry.id   AF-A0A453CXT1-F1
#
_cell.length_a   1.000
_cell.length_b   1.000
_cell.length_c   1.000
_cell.angle_alpha   90.00
_cell.angle_beta   90.00
_cell.angle_gamma   90.00
#
_symmetry.space_group_name_H-M   'P 1'
#
loop_
_entity.id
_entity.type
_entity.pdbx_description
1 polymer ?
#
loop_
_entity_poly.entity_id
_entity_poly.type
_entity_poly.pdbx_seq_one_letter_code
_entity_poly.pdbx_strand_id
1 'polypeptide(L)'
;MWSTVGLSSKGEKDTSEGSSATRISKKLKLKFTKAWLAFLKLPLPLDVYKEVLATLHQNVIPSMSNPAILCDFLTTSYDIGGVISVMALSGLFILMTQHQLEYPKFYDKLYALLTPAVFMAKHRSVFLQLLDACLKSSYLQAYLVASFAKRLSRLTLSVPPAGALIIIALIHNLLRRHPSINFLVHWGSCSG
;
A
#
# COMPACT_ATOMS: atom_id res chain seq x y z
N MET A 1 -58.78 -45.66 30.47
CA MET A 1 -59.03 -45.65 29.01
C MET A 1 -58.02 -44.67 28.40
N TRP A 2 -56.77 -45.09 28.19
CA TRP A 2 -56.16 -45.65 26.94
C TRP A 2 -55.93 -44.58 25.85
N SER A 3 -54.68 -44.12 25.65
CA SER A 3 -53.68 -44.59 24.64
C SER A 3 -54.03 -44.04 23.24
N THR A 4 -53.17 -43.51 22.35
CA THR A 4 -51.71 -43.33 22.13
C THR A 4 -51.62 -42.35 20.93
N VAL A 5 -50.54 -41.62 20.61
CA VAL A 5 -49.45 -41.95 19.65
C VAL A 5 -48.70 -40.61 19.45
N GLY A 6 -47.41 -40.48 19.75
CA GLY A 6 -46.30 -40.54 18.77
C GLY A 6 -45.28 -39.45 19.13
N LEU A 7 -44.11 -39.76 19.70
CA LEU A 7 -42.84 -40.18 19.08
C LEU A 7 -42.09 -39.08 18.29
N SER A 8 -40.85 -38.81 18.74
CA SER A 8 -39.71 -38.27 17.98
C SER A 8 -39.78 -36.77 17.59
N SER A 9 -38.72 -35.96 17.62
CA SER A 9 -37.30 -36.27 17.60
C SER A 9 -36.48 -35.10 18.18
N LYS A 10 -35.42 -35.48 18.87
CA LYS A 10 -34.29 -34.67 19.31
C LYS A 10 -33.62 -34.07 18.07
N GLY A 11 -33.63 -32.75 17.96
CA GLY A 11 -33.03 -31.99 16.86
C GLY A 11 -32.08 -30.91 17.39
N GLU A 12 -31.13 -31.30 18.22
CA GLU A 12 -29.98 -30.45 18.58
C GLU A 12 -28.94 -30.60 17.46
N LYS A 13 -29.08 -29.79 16.40
CA LYS A 13 -28.12 -29.72 15.29
C LYS A 13 -27.28 -28.45 15.39
N ASP A 14 -25.99 -28.71 15.60
CA ASP A 14 -24.85 -28.08 14.93
C ASP A 14 -24.52 -26.61 15.23
N THR A 15 -23.75 -26.39 16.31
CA THR A 15 -22.93 -25.18 16.51
C THR A 15 -21.41 -25.47 16.65
N SER A 16 -20.96 -26.71 16.40
CA SER A 16 -19.56 -27.11 16.61
C SER A 16 -18.64 -26.99 15.39
N GLU A 17 -19.16 -27.07 14.15
CA GLU A 17 -18.35 -27.04 12.92
C GLU A 17 -17.70 -25.68 12.61
N GLY A 18 -18.36 -24.57 12.97
CA GLY A 18 -17.80 -23.23 12.79
C GLY A 18 -16.55 -22.97 13.65
N SER A 19 -16.44 -23.64 14.80
CA SER A 19 -15.30 -23.49 15.72
C SER A 19 -14.06 -24.26 15.25
N SER A 20 -14.23 -25.42 14.62
CA SER A 20 -13.13 -26.25 14.12
C SER A 20 -12.52 -25.68 12.84
N ALA A 21 -13.34 -25.25 11.87
CA ALA A 21 -12.88 -24.64 10.61
C ALA A 21 -12.09 -23.34 10.85
N THR A 22 -12.57 -22.50 11.77
CA THR A 22 -11.91 -21.24 12.14
C THR A 22 -10.58 -21.46 12.86
N ARG A 23 -10.44 -22.56 13.61
CA ARG A 23 -9.17 -22.95 14.24
C ARG A 23 -8.17 -23.48 13.21
N ILE A 24 -8.63 -24.24 12.21
CA ILE A 24 -7.77 -24.76 11.13
C ILE A 24 -7.23 -23.61 10.27
N SER A 25 -8.07 -22.65 9.88
CA SER A 25 -7.64 -21.50 9.08
C SER A 25 -6.60 -20.64 9.81
N LYS A 26 -6.79 -20.37 11.11
CA LYS A 26 -5.79 -19.67 11.94
C LYS A 26 -4.46 -20.43 12.00
N LYS A 27 -4.48 -21.75 12.22
CA LYS A 27 -3.28 -22.59 12.21
C LYS A 27 -2.58 -22.58 10.85
N LEU A 28 -3.34 -22.59 9.75
CA LEU A 28 -2.80 -22.52 8.40
C LEU A 28 -2.11 -21.18 8.15
N LYS A 29 -2.73 -20.06 8.52
CA LYS A 29 -2.11 -18.72 8.40
C LYS A 29 -0.80 -18.60 9.20
N LEU A 30 -0.72 -19.22 10.38
CA LEU A 30 0.51 -19.25 11.16
C LEU A 30 1.63 -20.04 10.47
N LYS A 31 1.31 -21.23 9.93
CA LYS A 31 2.28 -22.03 9.16
C LYS A 31 2.71 -21.32 7.88
N PHE A 32 1.77 -20.68 7.18
CA PHE A 32 2.03 -19.87 5.99
C PHE A 32 2.98 -18.70 6.29
N THR A 33 2.72 -17.97 7.38
CA THR A 33 3.59 -16.86 7.82
C THR A 33 5.00 -17.37 8.11
N LYS A 34 5.15 -18.48 8.84
CA LYS A 34 6.46 -19.09 9.13
C LYS A 34 7.20 -19.54 7.87
N ALA A 35 6.49 -20.16 6.92
CA ALA A 35 7.07 -20.60 5.65
C ALA A 35 7.56 -19.40 4.82
N TRP A 36 6.76 -18.34 4.73
CA TRP A 36 7.18 -17.10 4.05
C TRP A 36 8.37 -16.43 4.72
N LEU A 37 8.40 -16.35 6.05
CA LEU A 37 9.55 -15.79 6.76
C LEU A 37 10.81 -16.63 6.57
N ALA A 38 10.70 -17.96 6.49
CA ALA A 38 11.84 -18.83 6.18
C ALA A 38 12.31 -18.63 4.74
N PHE A 39 11.38 -18.50 3.79
CA PHE A 39 11.67 -18.24 2.38
C PHE A 39 12.35 -16.89 2.15
N LEU A 40 11.86 -15.82 2.80
CA LEU A 40 12.44 -14.48 2.69
C LEU A 40 13.85 -14.36 3.29
N LYS A 41 14.26 -15.31 4.15
CA LYS A 41 15.62 -15.37 4.71
C LYS A 41 16.64 -15.99 3.75
N LEU A 42 16.20 -16.66 2.70
CA LEU A 42 17.10 -17.28 1.72
C LEU A 42 17.71 -16.22 0.81
N PRO A 43 18.92 -16.46 0.26
CA PRO A 43 19.50 -15.60 -0.76
C PRO A 43 18.69 -15.75 -2.06
N LEU A 44 17.76 -14.82 -2.27
CA LEU A 44 16.87 -14.82 -3.43
C LEU A 44 17.58 -14.20 -4.65
N PRO A 45 17.53 -14.86 -5.82
CA PRO A 45 17.92 -14.21 -7.07
C PRO A 45 17.10 -12.94 -7.32
N LEU A 46 17.71 -11.97 -8.00
CA LEU A 46 17.12 -10.63 -8.19
C LEU A 46 15.73 -10.66 -8.85
N ASP A 47 15.51 -11.57 -9.80
CA ASP A 47 14.24 -11.67 -10.52
C ASP A 47 13.12 -12.18 -9.61
N VAL A 48 13.41 -13.22 -8.83
CA VAL A 48 12.50 -13.76 -7.81
C VAL A 48 12.21 -12.71 -6.75
N TYR A 49 13.22 -11.98 -6.31
CA TYR A 49 13.07 -10.93 -5.31
C TYR A 49 12.10 -9.82 -5.76
N LYS A 50 12.21 -9.37 -7.02
CA LYS A 50 11.25 -8.40 -7.59
C LYS A 50 9.86 -8.99 -7.68
N GLU A 51 9.71 -10.23 -8.16
CA GLU A 51 8.39 -10.87 -8.27
C GLU A 51 7.70 -11.03 -6.90
N VAL A 52 8.48 -11.39 -5.88
CA VAL A 52 8.01 -11.44 -4.49
C VAL A 52 7.50 -10.07 -4.07
N LEU A 53 8.27 -9.00 -4.23
CA LEU A 53 7.82 -7.64 -3.89
C LEU A 53 6.58 -7.19 -4.68
N ALA A 54 6.42 -7.63 -5.94
CA ALA A 54 5.27 -7.30 -6.77
C ALA A 54 3.97 -7.98 -6.30
N THR A 55 4.08 -9.17 -5.73
CA THR A 55 2.93 -10.01 -5.32
C THR A 55 2.63 -9.89 -3.83
N LEU A 56 3.60 -9.42 -3.05
CA LEU A 56 3.53 -9.36 -1.60
C LEU A 56 2.35 -8.55 -1.09
N HIS A 57 2.10 -7.38 -1.68
CA HIS A 57 1.05 -6.47 -1.24
C HIS A 57 -0.37 -6.98 -1.53
N GLN A 58 -0.57 -7.75 -2.60
CA GLN A 58 -1.88 -8.30 -3.01
C GLN A 58 -2.18 -9.68 -2.43
N ASN A 59 -1.20 -10.58 -2.43
CA ASN A 59 -1.45 -12.01 -2.17
C ASN A 59 -0.94 -12.46 -0.79
N VAL A 60 0.18 -11.90 -0.35
CA VAL A 60 0.88 -12.37 0.85
C VAL A 60 0.37 -11.67 2.10
N ILE A 61 0.34 -10.33 2.12
CA ILE A 61 -0.08 -9.54 3.29
C ILE A 61 -1.47 -9.97 3.83
N PRO A 62 -2.54 -10.11 2.99
CA PRO A 62 -3.87 -10.47 3.50
C PRO A 62 -3.96 -11.89 4.10
N SER A 63 -3.04 -12.75 3.67
CA SER A 63 -2.98 -14.17 4.07
C SER A 63 -2.21 -14.38 5.37
N MET A 64 -1.38 -13.41 5.78
CA MET A 64 -0.56 -13.50 6.99
C MET A 64 -1.37 -13.31 8.27
N SER A 65 -0.90 -13.92 9.36
CA SER A 65 -1.47 -13.70 10.71
C SER A 65 -0.99 -12.40 11.34
N ASN A 66 0.29 -12.06 11.13
CA ASN A 66 0.92 -10.84 11.62
C ASN A 66 1.78 -10.22 10.49
N PRO A 67 1.18 -9.35 9.65
CA PRO A 67 1.87 -8.77 8.51
C PRO A 67 2.89 -7.68 8.89
N ALA A 68 2.83 -7.14 10.11
CA ALA A 68 3.78 -6.11 10.58
C ALA A 68 5.24 -6.60 10.58
N ILE A 69 5.46 -7.92 10.68
CA ILE A 69 6.80 -8.54 10.65
C ILE A 69 7.51 -8.27 9.31
N LEU A 70 6.77 -8.01 8.23
CA LEU A 70 7.36 -7.68 6.93
C LEU A 70 7.92 -6.25 6.86
N CYS A 71 7.67 -5.40 7.87
CA CYS A 71 8.12 -4.01 7.86
C CYS A 71 9.66 -3.90 7.72
N ASP A 72 10.41 -4.70 8.48
CA ASP A 72 11.88 -4.68 8.44
C ASP A 72 12.41 -5.14 7.07
N PHE A 73 11.80 -6.19 6.51
CA PHE A 73 12.11 -6.66 5.17
C PHE A 73 11.83 -5.59 4.11
N LEU A 74 10.67 -4.92 4.18
CA LEU A 74 10.31 -3.88 3.22
C LEU A 74 11.15 -2.62 3.39
N THR A 75 11.56 -2.29 4.61
CA THR A 75 12.44 -1.15 4.89
C THR A 75 13.82 -1.37 4.30
N THR A 76 14.41 -2.56 4.54
CA THR A 76 15.69 -2.94 3.93
C THR A 76 15.59 -3.02 2.42
N SER A 77 14.48 -3.54 1.88
CA SER A 77 14.19 -3.54 0.43
C SER A 77 14.15 -2.14 -0.15
N TYR A 78 13.58 -1.18 0.59
CA TYR A 78 13.52 0.21 0.16
C TYR A 78 14.91 0.83 0.04
N ASP A 79 15.81 0.56 0.97
CA ASP A 79 17.13 1.16 1.01
C ASP A 79 18.06 0.67 -0.13
N ILE A 80 17.69 -0.41 -0.85
CA ILE A 80 18.41 -0.90 -2.05
C ILE A 80 18.36 0.10 -3.21
N GLY A 81 17.25 0.81 -3.40
CA GLY A 81 17.08 1.79 -4.47
C GLY A 81 16.35 1.29 -5.72
N GLY A 82 16.06 2.23 -6.62
CA GLY A 82 15.49 1.97 -7.94
C GLY A 82 14.05 1.45 -7.92
N VAL A 83 13.75 0.50 -8.81
CA VAL A 83 12.40 -0.09 -8.94
C VAL A 83 12.03 -0.90 -7.69
N ILE A 84 13.01 -1.48 -7.01
CA ILE A 84 12.79 -2.26 -5.78
C ILE A 84 12.20 -1.37 -4.68
N SER A 85 12.71 -0.15 -4.53
CA SER A 85 12.18 0.80 -3.54
C SER A 85 10.73 1.18 -3.80
N VAL A 86 10.35 1.35 -5.06
CA VAL A 86 8.96 1.62 -5.45
C VAL A 86 8.05 0.48 -5.01
N MET A 87 8.46 -0.76 -5.26
CA MET A 87 7.66 -1.95 -4.95
C MET A 87 7.57 -2.18 -3.44
N ALA A 88 8.68 -1.98 -2.72
CA ALA A 88 8.72 -2.05 -1.28
C ALA A 88 7.82 -0.99 -0.62
N LEU A 89 7.83 0.24 -1.15
CA LEU A 89 7.01 1.34 -0.64
C LEU A 89 5.50 1.08 -0.82
N SER A 90 5.10 0.42 -1.92
CA SER A 90 3.72 -0.05 -2.09
C SER A 90 3.30 -1.03 -0.99
N GLY A 91 4.17 -1.98 -0.63
CA GLY A 91 3.94 -2.90 0.49
C GLY A 91 3.81 -2.17 1.83
N LEU A 92 4.72 -1.23 2.11
CA LEU A 92 4.68 -0.39 3.32
C LEU A 92 3.39 0.41 3.42
N PHE A 93 2.92 1.00 2.30
CA PHE A 93 1.67 1.75 2.28
C PHE A 93 0.46 0.88 2.68
N ILE A 94 0.40 -0.39 2.23
CA ILE A 94 -0.64 -1.32 2.66
C ILE A 94 -0.53 -1.64 4.16
N LEU A 95 0.68 -1.86 4.68
CA LEU A 95 0.88 -2.07 6.12
C LEU A 95 0.41 -0.87 6.94
N MET A 96 0.70 0.35 6.48
CA MET A 96 0.27 1.58 7.16
C MET A 96 -1.25 1.74 7.13
N THR A 97 -1.88 1.52 5.97
CA THR A 97 -3.31 1.79 5.77
C THR A 97 -4.22 0.71 6.32
N GLN A 98 -3.87 -0.57 6.14
CA GLN A 98 -4.72 -1.71 6.49
C GLN A 98 -4.38 -2.32 7.84
N HIS A 99 -3.11 -2.25 8.26
CA HIS A 99 -2.62 -2.89 9.49
C HIS A 99 -2.16 -1.88 10.56
N GLN A 100 -2.53 -0.60 10.40
CA GLN A 100 -2.27 0.49 11.36
C GLN A 100 -0.80 0.56 11.79
N LEU A 101 0.12 0.25 10.87
CA LEU A 101 1.54 0.35 11.13
C LEU A 101 1.97 1.82 11.02
N GLU A 102 2.56 2.36 12.09
CA GLU A 102 3.18 3.68 12.02
C GLU A 102 4.60 3.56 11.45
N TYR A 103 4.80 4.12 10.25
CA TYR A 103 6.12 4.19 9.63
C TYR A 103 6.61 5.64 9.63
N PRO A 104 7.61 5.98 10.47
CA PRO A 104 8.11 7.34 10.56
C PRO A 104 8.73 7.76 9.22
N LYS A 105 8.55 9.03 8.84
CA LYS A 105 9.14 9.61 7.62
C LYS A 105 8.76 8.91 6.31
N PHE A 106 7.60 8.24 6.27
CA PHE A 106 7.08 7.63 5.05
C PHE A 106 7.05 8.61 3.87
N TYR A 107 6.54 9.82 4.10
CA TYR A 107 6.44 10.84 3.05
C TYR A 107 7.79 11.40 2.61
N ASP A 108 8.80 11.40 3.49
CA ASP A 108 10.17 11.77 3.10
C ASP A 108 10.75 10.73 2.13
N LYS A 109 10.51 9.43 2.41
CA LYS A 109 10.88 8.33 1.52
C LYS A 109 10.13 8.41 0.19
N LEU A 110 8.81 8.64 0.21
CA LEU A 110 8.02 8.84 -1.00
C LEU A 110 8.52 10.05 -1.81
N TYR A 111 8.86 11.15 -1.15
CA TYR A 111 9.38 12.35 -1.79
C TYR A 111 10.76 12.11 -2.41
N ALA A 112 11.63 11.33 -1.77
CA ALA A 112 12.94 10.96 -2.30
C ALA A 112 12.84 10.17 -3.62
N LEU A 113 11.82 9.30 -3.76
CA LEU A 113 11.60 8.52 -4.98
C LEU A 113 11.15 9.35 -6.19
N LEU A 114 10.69 10.59 -6.01
CA LEU A 114 10.31 11.49 -7.10
C LEU A 114 11.53 11.97 -7.90
N THR A 115 12.07 11.09 -8.71
CA THR A 115 13.21 11.33 -9.61
C THR A 115 12.77 11.12 -11.05
N PRO A 116 13.41 11.78 -12.03
CA PRO A 116 13.07 11.62 -13.45
C PRO A 116 13.11 10.15 -13.91
N ALA A 117 14.04 9.36 -13.36
CA ALA A 117 14.21 7.95 -13.69
C ALA A 117 12.95 7.10 -13.43
N VAL A 118 12.19 7.40 -12.37
CA VAL A 118 10.98 6.64 -12.02
C VAL A 118 9.87 6.81 -13.06
N PHE A 119 9.77 7.99 -13.69
CA PHE A 119 8.77 8.27 -14.73
C PHE A 119 9.12 7.65 -16.10
N MET A 120 10.39 7.26 -16.28
CA MET A 120 10.88 6.54 -17.46
C MET A 120 10.92 5.02 -17.27
N ALA A 121 10.77 4.55 -16.03
CA ALA A 121 10.80 3.12 -15.71
C ALA A 121 9.57 2.37 -16.26
N LYS A 122 9.77 1.08 -16.55
CA LYS A 122 8.71 0.15 -17.02
C LYS A 122 7.50 0.09 -16.09
N HIS A 123 7.73 0.22 -14.77
CA HIS A 123 6.70 0.10 -13.72
C HIS A 123 6.18 1.45 -13.21
N ARG A 124 6.32 2.53 -14.00
CA ARG A 124 5.88 3.89 -13.62
C ARG A 124 4.40 4.00 -13.24
N SER A 125 3.53 3.18 -13.84
CA SER A 125 2.09 3.18 -13.54
C SER A 125 1.81 2.81 -12.09
N VAL A 126 2.51 1.81 -11.56
CA VAL A 126 2.37 1.34 -10.18
C VAL A 126 2.80 2.44 -9.21
N PHE A 127 3.92 3.10 -9.49
CA PHE A 127 4.37 4.24 -8.68
C PHE A 127 3.39 5.40 -8.70
N LEU A 128 2.84 5.75 -9.87
CA LEU A 128 1.90 6.86 -9.99
C LEU A 128 0.57 6.57 -9.29
N GLN A 129 0.11 5.32 -9.34
CA GLN A 129 -1.06 4.85 -8.57
C GLN A 129 -0.81 4.92 -7.07
N LEU A 130 0.36 4.47 -6.61
CA LEU A 130 0.78 4.61 -5.21
C LEU A 130 0.80 6.09 -4.80
N LEU A 131 1.40 6.95 -5.62
CA LEU A 131 1.50 8.38 -5.35
C LEU A 131 0.13 9.05 -5.25
N ASP A 132 -0.79 8.81 -6.19
CA ASP A 132 -2.16 9.35 -6.11
C ASP A 132 -2.89 8.80 -4.88
N ALA A 133 -2.77 7.51 -4.56
CA ALA A 133 -3.37 6.93 -3.37
C ALA A 133 -2.84 7.55 -2.08
N CYS A 134 -1.52 7.75 -1.97
CA CYS A 134 -0.89 8.39 -0.82
C CYS A 134 -1.35 9.85 -0.67
N LEU A 135 -1.42 10.60 -1.78
CA LEU A 135 -1.79 12.01 -1.79
C LEU A 135 -3.30 12.26 -1.70
N LYS A 136 -4.13 11.23 -1.90
CA LYS A 136 -5.57 11.29 -1.69
C LYS A 136 -5.97 11.16 -0.21
N SER A 137 -5.04 10.75 0.66
CA SER A 137 -5.31 10.55 2.09
C SER A 137 -5.70 11.87 2.78
N SER A 138 -6.82 11.85 3.51
CA SER A 138 -7.40 13.04 4.18
C SER A 138 -6.55 13.58 5.34
N TYR A 139 -5.55 12.83 5.81
CA TYR A 139 -4.70 13.21 6.95
C TYR A 139 -3.47 14.02 6.55
N LEU A 140 -3.39 14.45 5.29
CA LEU A 140 -2.23 15.15 4.76
C LEU A 140 -2.21 16.64 5.08
N GLN A 141 -1.08 17.10 5.60
CA GLN A 141 -0.84 18.51 5.88
C GLN A 141 -0.65 19.29 4.57
N ALA A 142 -1.23 20.49 4.47
CA ALA A 142 -1.26 21.27 3.23
C ALA A 142 0.15 21.60 2.67
N TYR A 143 1.13 21.88 3.53
CA TYR A 143 2.51 22.14 3.07
C TYR A 143 3.13 20.91 2.40
N LEU A 144 2.78 19.70 2.85
CA LEU A 144 3.33 18.48 2.30
C LEU A 144 2.83 18.33 0.88
N VAL A 145 1.51 18.45 0.68
CA VAL A 145 0.90 18.44 -0.66
C VAL A 145 1.51 19.52 -1.56
N ALA A 146 1.74 20.74 -1.05
CA ALA A 146 2.39 21.82 -1.79
C ALA A 146 3.82 21.45 -2.24
N SER A 147 4.61 20.82 -1.36
CA SER A 147 5.97 20.38 -1.69
C SER A 147 5.99 19.31 -2.79
N PHE A 148 5.05 18.37 -2.74
CA PHE A 148 4.85 17.34 -3.77
C PHE A 148 4.43 17.98 -5.09
N ALA A 149 3.44 18.88 -5.08
CA ALA A 149 3.00 19.61 -6.26
C ALA A 149 4.16 20.38 -6.92
N LYS A 150 4.95 21.12 -6.14
CA LYS A 150 6.10 21.87 -6.65
C LYS A 150 7.17 20.97 -7.27
N ARG A 151 7.51 19.84 -6.64
CA ARG A 151 8.49 18.88 -7.17
C ARG A 151 7.98 18.22 -8.45
N LEU A 152 6.72 17.82 -8.48
CA LEU A 152 6.06 17.28 -9.67
C LEU A 152 6.09 18.28 -10.84
N SER A 153 5.77 19.56 -10.60
CA SER A 153 5.83 20.60 -11.64
C SER A 153 7.23 20.74 -12.24
N ARG A 154 8.28 20.62 -11.43
CA ARG A 154 9.67 20.65 -11.94
C ARG A 154 9.99 19.40 -12.76
N LEU A 155 9.52 18.23 -12.34
CA LEU A 155 9.73 16.98 -13.07
C LEU A 155 9.03 16.96 -14.43
N THR A 156 7.87 17.61 -14.55
CA THR A 156 7.15 17.76 -15.83
C THR A 156 8.03 18.33 -16.95
N LEU A 157 9.00 19.20 -16.61
CA LEU A 157 9.91 19.81 -17.58
C LEU A 157 11.03 18.86 -18.07
N SER A 158 11.29 17.75 -17.38
CA SER A 158 12.38 16.82 -17.68
C SER A 158 11.91 15.46 -18.22
N VAL A 159 10.61 15.16 -18.09
CA VAL A 159 10.02 13.86 -18.46
C VAL A 159 9.45 13.93 -19.89
N PRO A 160 9.38 12.82 -20.65
CA PRO A 160 8.77 12.81 -21.98
C PRO A 160 7.31 13.33 -21.98
N PRO A 161 6.80 13.89 -23.10
CA PRO A 161 5.48 14.51 -23.17
C PRO A 161 4.33 13.63 -22.66
N ALA A 162 4.37 12.33 -22.95
CA ALA A 162 3.37 11.38 -22.46
C ALA A 162 3.32 11.28 -20.91
N GLY A 163 4.48 11.35 -20.24
CA GLY A 163 4.54 11.36 -18.78
C GLY A 163 4.15 12.71 -18.19
N ALA A 164 4.52 13.81 -18.87
CA ALA A 164 4.17 15.17 -18.46
C ALA A 164 2.64 15.36 -18.34
N LEU A 165 1.86 14.84 -19.30
CA LEU A 165 0.39 14.91 -19.25
C LEU A 165 -0.19 14.26 -17.98
N ILE A 166 0.34 13.10 -17.58
CA ILE A 166 -0.13 12.39 -16.37
C ILE A 166 0.24 13.19 -15.12
N ILE A 167 1.45 13.76 -15.06
CA ILE A 167 1.88 14.58 -13.93
C ILE A 167 1.02 15.85 -13.81
N ILE A 168 0.71 16.51 -14.92
CA ILE A 168 -0.16 17.70 -14.95
C ILE A 168 -1.56 17.35 -14.43
N ALA A 169 -2.14 16.24 -14.89
CA ALA A 169 -3.44 15.77 -14.41
C ALA A 169 -3.42 15.49 -12.89
N LEU A 170 -2.33 14.89 -12.39
CA LEU A 170 -2.14 14.66 -10.95
C LEU A 170 -2.07 15.99 -10.18
N ILE A 171 -1.25 16.95 -10.62
CA ILE A 171 -1.13 18.27 -9.98
C ILE A 171 -2.49 18.97 -9.94
N HIS A 172 -3.23 18.97 -11.05
CA HIS A 172 -4.57 19.55 -11.11
C HIS A 172 -5.54 18.88 -10.13
N ASN A 173 -5.48 17.56 -9.99
CA ASN A 173 -6.27 16.83 -8.99
C ASN A 173 -5.89 17.23 -7.55
N LEU A 174 -4.60 17.47 -7.26
CA LEU A 174 -4.15 17.94 -5.95
C LEU A 174 -4.68 19.34 -5.63
N LEU A 175 -4.58 20.29 -6.58
CA LEU A 175 -5.08 21.65 -6.42
C LEU A 175 -6.59 21.68 -6.19
N ARG A 176 -7.34 20.85 -6.93
CA ARG A 176 -8.80 20.73 -6.75
C ARG A 176 -9.17 20.16 -5.37
N ARG A 177 -8.44 19.17 -4.87
CA ARG A 177 -8.70 18.53 -3.57
C ARG A 177 -8.28 19.42 -2.39
N HIS A 178 -7.25 20.25 -2.56
CA HIS A 178 -6.67 21.08 -1.51
C HIS A 178 -6.66 22.56 -1.93
N PRO A 179 -7.78 23.30 -1.76
CA PRO A 179 -7.83 24.70 -2.17
C PRO A 179 -6.83 25.60 -1.43
N SER A 180 -6.36 25.17 -0.25
CA SER A 180 -5.33 25.85 0.53
C SER A 180 -3.98 25.96 -0.17
N ILE A 181 -3.70 25.17 -1.21
CA ILE A 181 -2.45 25.25 -2.00
C ILE A 181 -2.62 26.00 -3.33
N ASN A 182 -3.81 26.54 -3.62
CA ASN A 182 -4.06 27.28 -4.88
C ASN A 182 -3.24 28.57 -5.00
N PHE A 183 -2.70 29.09 -3.89
CA PHE A 183 -1.76 30.22 -3.90
C PHE A 183 -0.50 29.93 -4.75
N LEU A 184 -0.16 28.66 -5.00
CA LEU A 184 0.95 28.26 -5.86
C LEU A 184 0.72 28.62 -7.34
N VAL A 185 -0.54 28.74 -7.77
CA VAL A 185 -0.91 29.09 -9.15
C VAL A 185 -1.29 30.56 -9.25
N HIS A 186 -2.07 31.05 -8.29
CA HIS A 186 -2.54 32.43 -8.26
C HIS A 186 -2.25 33.06 -6.90
N TRP A 187 -1.29 33.98 -6.88
CA TRP A 187 -0.98 34.76 -5.68
C TRP A 187 -1.96 35.94 -5.55
N GLY A 188 -3.11 35.70 -4.92
CA GLY A 188 -4.14 36.72 -4.71
C GLY A 188 -4.11 37.35 -3.33
N SER A 189 -3.07 38.13 -3.00
CA SER A 189 -3.08 39.27 -2.07
C SER A 189 -1.68 39.88 -1.94
N CYS A 190 -1.40 40.90 -2.74
CA CYS A 190 -0.78 42.11 -2.21
C CYS A 190 -1.94 43.05 -1.86
N SER A 191 -2.48 42.89 -0.67
CA SER A 191 -3.27 43.92 0.01
C SER A 191 -2.42 44.29 1.21
N GLY A 192 -1.83 45.49 1.16
CA GLY A 192 -0.97 46.04 2.22
C GLY A 192 -1.73 46.42 3.48
#